data_AF-A0A486XJ25-F1
#
_entry.id   AF-A0A486XJ25-F1
#
_cell.length_a   1.000
_cell.length_b   1.000
_cell.length_c   1.000
_cell.angle_alpha   90.00
_cell.angle_beta   90.00
_cell.angle_gamma   90.00
#
_symmetry.space_group_name_H-M   'P 1'
#
loop_
_entity.id
_entity.type
_entity.pdbx_description
1 polymer ?
#
loop_
_entity_poly.entity_id
_entity_poly.type
_entity_poly.pdbx_seq_one_letter_code
_entity_poly.pdbx_strand_id
1 'polypeptide(L)'
;MSRKDTIIIAVLVNAGLLIILFASALKPPVHDTCYQPEPLKPIVDVSPKKEAVIQKGDAVDHALEQFAKQRSHIEQPVVIQSPIALEEIKLPQASILENNMEKLAEVAIKKGDMLEKIARQYHTTVNEIMRLNGLQTSHLRIGQVLKIPSNDTAFTTSPALETVYYIVKEGDNPSTIAKKNNIKLENLLKLNEMSEEKARKLRPGDKLRIR
;
A
#
# COMPACT_ATOMS: atom_id res chain seq x y z
N MET A 1 61.13 12.64 -12.38
CA MET A 1 60.34 11.43 -12.12
C MET A 1 60.12 10.71 -13.43
N SER A 2 60.58 9.46 -13.56
CA SER A 2 60.41 8.69 -14.79
C SER A 2 58.95 8.26 -14.93
N ARG A 3 58.46 8.10 -16.17
CA ARG A 3 57.11 7.53 -16.41
C ARG A 3 56.93 6.17 -15.73
N LYS A 4 58.02 5.41 -15.59
CA LYS A 4 58.04 4.13 -14.87
C LYS A 4 57.77 4.32 -13.36
N ASP A 5 58.37 5.33 -12.74
CA ASP A 5 58.20 5.63 -11.32
C ASP A 5 56.76 6.08 -11.03
N THR A 6 56.16 6.86 -11.94
CA THR A 6 54.76 7.29 -11.80
C THR A 6 53.79 6.12 -11.89
N ILE A 7 54.02 5.16 -12.80
CA ILE A 7 53.19 3.96 -12.92
C ILE A 7 53.30 3.09 -11.66
N ILE A 8 54.52 2.87 -11.16
CA ILE A 8 54.76 2.07 -9.95
C ILE A 8 54.04 2.70 -8.74
N ILE A 9 54.15 4.01 -8.57
CA ILE A 9 53.49 4.70 -7.45
C ILE A 9 51.97 4.66 -7.59
N ALA A 10 51.42 4.85 -8.79
CA ALA A 10 49.98 4.74 -9.01
C ALA A 10 49.45 3.33 -8.67
N VAL A 11 50.20 2.28 -9.03
CA VAL A 11 49.86 0.89 -8.69
C VAL A 11 49.91 0.66 -7.18
N LEU A 12 50.94 1.18 -6.49
CA LEU A 12 51.06 1.05 -5.03
C LEU A 12 49.97 1.79 -4.27
N VAL A 13 49.59 2.99 -4.70
CA VAL A 13 48.51 3.77 -4.09
C VAL A 13 47.17 3.06 -4.24
N ASN A 14 46.86 2.54 -5.43
CA ASN A 14 45.63 1.77 -5.66
C ASN A 14 45.61 0.45 -4.87
N ALA A 15 46.73 -0.26 -4.80
CA ALA A 15 46.84 -1.49 -4.02
C ALA A 15 46.64 -1.22 -2.52
N GLY A 16 47.22 -0.15 -1.99
CA GLY A 16 47.02 0.28 -0.61
C GLY A 16 45.57 0.63 -0.29
N LEU A 17 44.90 1.35 -1.19
CA LEU A 17 43.48 1.69 -1.03
C LEU A 17 42.59 0.44 -0.99
N LEU A 18 42.88 -0.57 -1.83
CA LEU A 18 42.15 -1.82 -1.87
C LEU A 18 42.27 -2.60 -0.55
N ILE A 19 43.48 -2.65 0.03
CA ILE A 19 43.73 -3.33 1.31
C ILE A 19 42.96 -2.65 2.45
N ILE A 20 42.94 -1.30 2.49
CA ILE A 20 42.21 -0.54 3.51
C ILE A 20 40.70 -0.79 3.42
N LEU A 21 40.16 -0.80 2.18
CA LEU A 21 38.74 -1.09 1.95
C LEU A 21 38.38 -2.53 2.38
N PHE A 22 39.24 -3.50 2.10
CA PHE A 22 39.00 -4.89 2.47
C PHE A 22 39.13 -5.13 3.99
N ALA A 23 40.09 -4.47 4.65
CA ALA A 23 40.24 -4.53 6.10
C ALA A 23 39.02 -3.95 6.84
N SER A 24 38.38 -2.90 6.29
CA SER A 24 37.15 -2.36 6.86
C SER A 24 35.95 -3.31 6.77
N ALA A 25 35.96 -4.26 5.84
CA ALA A 25 34.88 -5.25 5.67
C ALA A 25 34.97 -6.43 6.66
N LEU A 26 36.11 -6.61 7.33
CA LEU A 26 36.34 -7.70 8.28
C LEU A 26 36.05 -7.31 9.74
N LYS A 27 35.57 -6.09 10.01
CA LYS A 27 35.18 -5.71 11.36
C LYS A 27 33.87 -6.44 11.72
N PRO A 28 33.88 -7.42 12.66
CA PRO A 28 32.66 -8.11 13.04
C PRO A 28 31.68 -7.09 13.64
N PRO A 29 30.36 -7.29 13.45
CA PRO A 29 29.37 -6.44 14.10
C PRO A 29 29.59 -6.54 15.60
N VAL A 30 29.82 -5.39 16.23
CA VAL A 30 29.72 -5.27 17.69
C VAL A 30 28.30 -5.69 18.02
N HIS A 31 28.14 -6.82 18.71
CA HIS A 31 26.85 -7.21 19.23
C HIS A 31 26.47 -6.17 20.28
N ASP A 32 25.50 -5.33 19.92
CA ASP A 32 24.81 -4.48 20.87
C ASP A 32 24.34 -5.35 22.03
N THR A 33 24.72 -4.91 23.22
CA THR A 33 24.39 -5.46 24.51
C THR A 33 22.95 -5.95 24.56
N CYS A 34 22.77 -7.21 24.98
CA CYS A 34 21.47 -7.79 25.30
C CYS A 34 20.74 -6.86 26.28
N TYR A 35 19.69 -6.19 25.80
CA TYR A 35 18.65 -5.67 26.67
C TYR A 35 17.91 -6.87 27.27
N GLN A 36 18.18 -7.17 28.55
CA GLN A 36 17.25 -7.93 29.37
C GLN A 36 16.12 -6.97 29.79
N PRO A 37 14.84 -7.25 29.48
CA PRO A 37 13.76 -6.48 30.07
C PRO A 37 13.71 -6.77 31.58
N GLU A 38 13.76 -5.72 32.40
CA GLU A 38 13.53 -5.84 33.83
C GLU A 38 12.12 -6.41 34.10
N PRO A 39 11.97 -7.30 35.10
CA PRO A 39 10.66 -7.81 35.49
C PRO A 39 9.79 -6.68 36.02
N LEU A 40 8.60 -6.53 35.43
CA LEU A 40 7.57 -5.57 35.82
C LEU A 40 7.25 -5.72 37.32
N LYS A 41 7.29 -4.60 38.05
CA LYS A 41 6.91 -4.56 39.47
C LYS A 41 5.40 -4.83 39.62
N PRO A 42 4.97 -5.52 40.69
CA PRO A 42 3.57 -5.83 40.91
C PRO A 42 2.74 -4.56 41.11
N ILE A 43 1.61 -4.47 40.39
CA ILE A 43 0.60 -3.45 40.61
C ILE A 43 -0.06 -3.76 41.96
N VAL A 44 0.18 -2.90 42.94
CA VAL A 44 -0.42 -3.01 44.27
C VAL A 44 -1.89 -2.62 44.17
N ASP A 45 -2.72 -3.55 44.61
CA ASP A 45 -4.14 -3.48 44.87
C ASP A 45 -4.51 -2.25 45.74
N VAL A 46 -5.49 -1.48 45.26
CA VAL A 46 -6.31 -0.61 46.11
C VAL A 46 -7.78 -0.86 45.78
N SER A 47 -8.30 -1.89 46.45
CA SER A 47 -9.73 -2.14 46.69
C SER A 47 -10.30 -1.11 47.72
N PRO A 48 -11.60 -1.12 48.09
CA PRO A 48 -12.59 -0.13 47.63
C PRO A 48 -13.36 0.55 48.79
N LYS A 49 -14.20 1.57 48.50
CA LYS A 49 -15.42 2.02 49.25
C LYS A 49 -15.84 3.41 48.72
N LYS A 50 -17.11 3.82 48.57
CA LYS A 50 -18.42 3.25 48.87
C LYS A 50 -19.51 4.16 48.25
N GLU A 51 -20.65 3.56 47.91
CA GLU A 51 -22.04 4.06 48.04
C GLU A 51 -22.52 5.34 47.34
N ALA A 52 -23.44 5.17 46.38
CA ALA A 52 -24.80 5.73 46.37
C ALA A 52 -25.56 5.06 45.19
N VAL A 53 -26.44 4.06 45.40
CA VAL A 53 -27.91 4.16 45.60
C VAL A 53 -28.60 5.04 44.56
N ILE A 54 -29.50 4.46 43.74
CA ILE A 54 -30.91 4.86 43.49
C ILE A 54 -31.45 4.30 42.14
N GLN A 55 -32.44 3.42 42.31
CA GLN A 55 -33.71 3.22 41.59
C GLN A 55 -33.81 2.59 40.17
N LYS A 56 -34.54 1.46 40.24
CA LYS A 56 -35.33 0.68 39.27
C LYS A 56 -36.48 1.50 38.66
N GLY A 57 -36.80 1.28 37.37
CA GLY A 57 -38.07 1.70 36.78
C GLY A 57 -38.05 1.84 35.25
N ASP A 58 -38.57 0.82 34.57
CA ASP A 58 -39.49 0.89 33.42
C ASP A 58 -39.14 1.76 32.19
N ALA A 59 -38.57 1.15 31.14
CA ALA A 59 -38.63 1.71 29.77
C ALA A 59 -38.28 0.69 28.66
N VAL A 60 -38.80 -0.55 28.70
CA VAL A 60 -38.57 -1.53 27.61
C VAL A 60 -39.71 -1.54 26.57
N ASP A 61 -40.83 -0.87 26.82
CA ASP A 61 -42.02 -1.01 25.97
C ASP A 61 -42.27 0.14 24.97
N HIS A 62 -41.41 1.16 24.89
CA HIS A 62 -41.65 2.34 24.03
C HIS A 62 -40.81 2.43 22.73
N ALA A 63 -39.90 1.48 22.46
CA ALA A 63 -39.06 1.52 21.26
C ALA A 63 -39.57 0.66 20.08
N LEU A 64 -40.57 -0.20 20.28
CA LEU A 64 -41.12 -1.05 19.21
C LEU A 64 -42.40 -0.50 18.55
N GLU A 65 -43.07 0.47 19.16
CA GLU A 65 -44.33 1.03 18.63
C GLU A 65 -44.15 2.13 17.58
N GLN A 66 -42.92 2.64 17.40
CA GLN A 66 -42.64 3.73 16.45
C GLN A 66 -42.40 3.27 15.01
N PHE A 67 -42.20 1.97 14.77
CA PHE A 67 -41.96 1.44 13.41
C PHE A 67 -43.20 0.81 12.75
N ALA A 68 -44.30 0.61 13.50
CA ALA A 68 -45.49 -0.07 12.98
C ALA A 68 -46.56 0.88 12.38
N LYS A 69 -46.37 2.21 12.45
CA LYS A 69 -47.41 3.18 12.05
C LYS A 69 -47.20 3.84 10.68
N GLN A 70 -46.31 3.31 9.85
CA GLN A 70 -46.03 3.85 8.51
C GLN A 70 -46.18 2.78 7.43
N ARG A 71 -47.34 2.12 7.42
CA ARG A 71 -47.76 1.20 6.35
C ARG A 71 -49.27 1.30 6.15
N SER A 72 -49.71 2.41 5.57
CA SER A 72 -51.03 2.52 4.93
C SER A 72 -51.00 3.73 3.99
N HIS A 73 -51.53 3.57 2.77
CA HIS A 73 -51.37 4.40 1.57
C HIS A 73 -50.21 3.88 0.69
N ILE A 74 -50.41 3.24 -0.47
CA ILE A 74 -51.53 3.31 -1.43
C ILE A 74 -51.59 1.96 -2.17
N GLU A 75 -52.73 1.28 -2.10
CA GLU A 75 -53.15 0.30 -3.11
C GLU A 75 -54.21 0.98 -3.98
N GLN A 76 -54.03 1.00 -5.30
CA GLN A 76 -55.01 0.62 -6.33
C GLN A 76 -54.54 1.01 -7.76
N PRO A 77 -55.07 0.36 -8.81
CA PRO A 77 -54.27 -0.22 -9.89
C PRO A 77 -54.19 0.68 -11.12
N VAL A 78 -53.04 0.70 -11.77
CA VAL A 78 -52.88 1.32 -13.09
C VAL A 78 -52.63 0.23 -14.12
N VAL A 79 -53.70 -0.11 -14.84
CA VAL A 79 -53.67 -0.86 -16.09
C VAL A 79 -53.18 0.09 -17.17
N ILE A 80 -52.00 -0.14 -17.73
CA ILE A 80 -51.59 0.42 -19.02
C ILE A 80 -51.43 -0.76 -19.98
N GLN A 81 -52.43 -0.97 -20.81
CA GLN A 81 -52.36 -1.82 -21.99
C GLN A 81 -52.10 -0.95 -23.23
N SER A 82 -50.90 -1.01 -23.78
CA SER A 82 -50.66 -1.17 -25.23
C SER A 82 -49.17 -1.02 -25.57
N PRO A 83 -48.69 -1.73 -26.61
CA PRO A 83 -47.30 -2.10 -26.75
C PRO A 83 -46.51 -0.99 -27.42
N ILE A 84 -45.54 -0.43 -26.69
CA ILE A 84 -44.53 0.44 -27.29
C ILE A 84 -43.30 -0.42 -27.54
N ALA A 85 -42.89 -0.42 -28.81
CA ALA A 85 -41.80 -1.14 -29.43
C ALA A 85 -40.61 -1.41 -28.49
N LEU A 86 -40.23 -2.70 -28.41
CA LEU A 86 -38.94 -3.16 -27.95
C LEU A 86 -37.87 -2.68 -28.94
N GLU A 87 -37.45 -1.42 -28.83
CA GLU A 87 -36.08 -1.08 -29.20
C GLU A 87 -35.19 -1.67 -28.10
N GLU A 88 -34.52 -2.74 -28.51
CA GLU A 88 -33.55 -3.50 -27.75
C GLU A 88 -32.44 -2.56 -27.26
N ILE A 89 -32.60 -2.04 -26.04
CA ILE A 89 -31.48 -1.51 -25.26
C ILE A 89 -30.60 -2.72 -24.97
N LYS A 90 -29.67 -2.97 -25.89
CA LYS A 90 -28.55 -3.87 -25.66
C LYS A 90 -27.71 -3.24 -24.57
N LEU A 91 -28.09 -3.51 -23.32
CA LEU A 91 -27.25 -3.30 -22.16
C LEU A 91 -25.88 -3.90 -22.53
N PRO A 92 -24.78 -3.12 -22.56
CA PRO A 92 -23.47 -3.72 -22.68
C PRO A 92 -23.35 -4.67 -21.50
N GLN A 93 -23.41 -5.96 -21.82
CA GLN A 93 -23.34 -7.04 -20.86
C GLN A 93 -22.04 -6.83 -20.08
N ALA A 94 -22.19 -6.71 -18.76
CA ALA A 94 -21.08 -6.76 -17.84
C ALA A 94 -20.42 -8.14 -17.97
N SER A 95 -19.47 -8.25 -18.91
CA SER A 95 -18.73 -9.47 -19.19
C SER A 95 -17.25 -9.19 -19.40
N ILE A 96 -16.67 -8.34 -18.55
CA ILE A 96 -15.21 -8.25 -18.41
C ILE A 96 -14.93 -8.33 -16.92
N LEU A 97 -14.83 -9.53 -16.34
CA LEU A 97 -14.06 -9.86 -15.12
C LEU A 97 -14.25 -11.34 -14.68
N GLU A 98 -14.57 -12.29 -15.58
CA GLU A 98 -14.91 -13.65 -15.13
C GLU A 98 -13.98 -14.79 -15.56
N ASN A 99 -12.85 -14.52 -16.23
CA ASN A 99 -11.99 -15.62 -16.72
C ASN A 99 -10.49 -15.45 -16.46
N ASN A 100 -10.11 -14.83 -15.35
CA ASN A 100 -8.80 -15.08 -14.75
C ASN A 100 -9.00 -16.05 -13.59
N MET A 101 -8.95 -17.35 -13.90
CA MET A 101 -8.82 -18.42 -12.91
C MET A 101 -7.73 -18.00 -11.91
N GLU A 102 -8.14 -17.53 -10.74
CA GLU A 102 -7.25 -16.94 -9.75
C GLU A 102 -6.34 -18.05 -9.24
N LYS A 103 -5.14 -18.13 -9.82
CA LYS A 103 -4.12 -19.05 -9.35
C LYS A 103 -3.70 -18.53 -7.97
N LEU A 104 -4.21 -19.12 -6.91
CA LEU A 104 -3.80 -18.78 -5.55
C LEU A 104 -2.49 -19.53 -5.24
N ALA A 105 -1.50 -18.79 -4.79
CA ALA A 105 -0.28 -19.33 -4.19
C ALA A 105 -0.41 -19.31 -2.67
N GLU A 106 0.04 -20.36 -2.00
CA GLU A 106 0.10 -20.42 -0.54
C GLU A 106 1.56 -20.24 -0.08
N VAL A 107 1.79 -19.28 0.82
CA VAL A 107 3.13 -18.95 1.32
C VAL A 107 3.16 -19.01 2.83
N ALA A 108 4.04 -19.85 3.37
CA ALA A 108 4.35 -19.89 4.79
C ALA A 108 5.36 -18.80 5.16
N ILE A 109 4.98 -17.92 6.09
CA ILE A 109 5.79 -16.79 6.55
C ILE A 109 6.99 -17.28 7.35
N LYS A 110 8.18 -16.79 6.99
CA LYS A 110 9.44 -17.03 7.69
C LYS A 110 9.87 -15.80 8.49
N LYS A 111 10.85 -15.99 9.37
CA LYS A 111 11.43 -14.89 10.15
C LYS A 111 11.96 -13.80 9.20
N GLY A 112 11.48 -12.58 9.34
CA GLY A 112 11.89 -11.43 8.53
C GLY A 112 11.07 -11.21 7.25
N ASP A 113 10.02 -11.99 7.00
CA ASP A 113 9.08 -11.70 5.91
C ASP A 113 8.14 -10.55 6.27
N MET A 114 7.81 -9.75 5.25
CA MET A 114 6.92 -8.60 5.35
C MET A 114 5.89 -8.66 4.20
N LEU A 115 4.65 -8.24 4.47
CA LEU A 115 3.58 -8.22 3.46
C LEU A 115 3.99 -7.45 2.20
N GLU A 116 4.73 -6.35 2.33
CA GLU A 116 5.20 -5.60 1.16
C GLU A 116 6.15 -6.39 0.26
N LYS A 117 7.07 -7.15 0.86
CA LYS A 117 8.04 -7.96 0.11
C LYS A 117 7.32 -9.07 -0.63
N ILE A 118 6.35 -9.69 0.03
CA ILE A 118 5.50 -10.73 -0.53
C ILE A 118 4.64 -10.15 -1.66
N ALA A 119 3.98 -9.01 -1.44
CA ALA A 119 3.18 -8.33 -2.44
C ALA A 119 3.99 -8.05 -3.72
N ARG A 120 5.21 -7.53 -3.57
CA ARG A 120 6.12 -7.27 -4.71
C ARG A 120 6.53 -8.54 -5.43
N GLN A 121 6.85 -9.60 -4.68
CA GLN A 121 7.28 -10.89 -5.24
C GLN A 121 6.18 -11.56 -6.06
N TYR A 122 4.93 -11.43 -5.61
CA TYR A 122 3.76 -12.05 -6.26
C TYR A 122 2.96 -11.06 -7.12
N HIS A 123 3.54 -9.91 -7.45
CA HIS A 123 2.93 -8.88 -8.29
C HIS A 123 1.50 -8.49 -7.87
N THR A 124 1.26 -8.41 -6.57
CA THR A 124 -0.03 -8.02 -5.98
C THR A 124 0.16 -6.82 -5.03
N THR A 125 -0.89 -6.45 -4.32
CA THR A 125 -0.86 -5.36 -3.33
C THR A 125 -1.01 -5.89 -1.91
N VAL A 126 -0.48 -5.14 -0.94
CA VAL A 126 -0.62 -5.47 0.49
C VAL A 126 -2.10 -5.53 0.87
N ASN A 127 -2.89 -4.56 0.43
CA ASN A 127 -4.34 -4.51 0.70
C ASN A 127 -5.05 -5.76 0.18
N GLU A 128 -4.67 -6.24 -0.99
CA GLU A 128 -5.28 -7.42 -1.59
C GLU A 128 -4.92 -8.69 -0.83
N ILE A 129 -3.65 -8.88 -0.46
CA ILE A 129 -3.24 -9.99 0.41
C ILE A 129 -3.98 -9.91 1.75
N MET A 130 -4.10 -8.72 2.35
CA MET A 130 -4.80 -8.54 3.62
C MET A 130 -6.27 -8.89 3.51
N ARG A 131 -6.95 -8.40 2.46
CA ARG A 131 -8.36 -8.68 2.17
C ARG A 131 -8.60 -10.18 2.01
N LEU A 132 -7.77 -10.86 1.22
CA LEU A 132 -7.88 -12.30 0.96
C LEU A 132 -7.64 -13.17 2.20
N ASN A 133 -6.82 -12.69 3.13
CA ASN A 133 -6.47 -13.42 4.36
C ASN A 133 -7.17 -12.88 5.62
N GLY A 134 -8.10 -11.93 5.48
CA GLY A 134 -8.80 -11.31 6.61
C GLY A 134 -7.87 -10.59 7.60
N LEU A 135 -6.71 -10.11 7.16
CA LEU A 135 -5.74 -9.43 8.02
C LEU A 135 -6.17 -7.98 8.24
N GLN A 136 -6.25 -7.58 9.51
CA GLN A 136 -6.52 -6.19 9.89
C GLN A 136 -5.24 -5.34 9.98
N THR A 137 -4.09 -6.00 10.13
CA THR A 137 -2.78 -5.34 10.28
C THR A 137 -1.73 -6.03 9.43
N SER A 138 -0.60 -5.36 9.21
CA SER A 138 0.56 -5.90 8.51
C SER A 138 1.45 -6.80 9.36
N HIS A 139 1.05 -7.10 10.62
CA HIS A 139 1.78 -8.00 11.49
C HIS A 139 1.59 -9.45 11.06
N LEU A 140 2.70 -10.10 10.68
CA LEU A 140 2.73 -11.49 10.28
C LEU A 140 3.34 -12.35 11.39
N ARG A 141 2.76 -13.54 11.60
CA ARG A 141 3.31 -14.54 12.52
C ARG A 141 4.16 -15.54 11.74
N ILE A 142 5.29 -15.94 12.31
CA ILE A 142 6.14 -16.98 11.70
C ILE A 142 5.33 -18.29 11.65
N GLY A 143 5.35 -18.97 10.51
CA GLY A 143 4.56 -20.18 10.24
C GLY A 143 3.12 -19.91 9.79
N GLN A 144 2.67 -18.65 9.76
CA GLN A 144 1.38 -18.30 9.19
C GLN A 144 1.38 -18.58 7.69
N VAL A 145 0.30 -19.17 7.17
CA VAL A 145 0.12 -19.39 5.73
C VAL A 145 -0.75 -18.28 5.17
N LEU A 146 -0.28 -17.62 4.11
CA LEU A 146 -1.02 -16.61 3.38
C LEU A 146 -1.43 -17.12 2.01
N LYS A 147 -2.69 -16.89 1.67
CA LYS A 147 -3.26 -17.02 0.33
C LYS A 147 -2.94 -15.77 -0.48
N ILE A 148 -2.22 -15.91 -1.57
CA ILE A 148 -1.77 -14.79 -2.38
C ILE A 148 -2.30 -15.00 -3.79
N PRO A 149 -2.94 -14.00 -4.40
CA PRO A 149 -3.36 -14.11 -5.78
C PRO A 149 -2.07 -14.07 -6.64
N SER A 150 -1.76 -15.18 -7.31
CA SER A 150 -0.71 -15.26 -8.32
C SER A 150 -1.30 -14.73 -9.61
N ASN A 151 -1.28 -13.42 -9.73
CA ASN A 151 -1.49 -12.79 -11.02
C ASN A 151 -0.18 -12.95 -11.80
N ASP A 152 -0.07 -14.06 -12.54
CA ASP A 152 1.00 -14.27 -13.53
C ASP A 152 0.92 -13.23 -14.66
N THR A 153 -0.16 -12.43 -14.69
CA THR A 153 -0.07 -11.06 -15.17
C THR A 153 0.86 -10.29 -14.23
N ALA A 154 2.17 -10.45 -14.47
CA ALA A 154 3.11 -9.38 -14.29
C ALA A 154 2.39 -8.05 -14.58
N PHE A 155 2.73 -6.98 -13.87
CA PHE A 155 2.33 -5.65 -14.30
C PHE A 155 2.91 -5.39 -15.70
N THR A 156 2.29 -5.94 -16.74
CA THR A 156 2.16 -5.30 -18.03
C THR A 156 1.27 -4.11 -17.72
N THR A 157 1.92 -3.06 -17.21
CA THR A 157 1.51 -1.71 -17.53
C THR A 157 1.32 -1.69 -19.04
N SER A 158 0.09 -1.90 -19.51
CA SER A 158 -0.47 -1.27 -20.71
C SER A 158 -1.89 -1.80 -20.99
N PRO A 159 -2.94 -1.21 -20.40
CA PRO A 159 -4.09 -0.89 -21.21
C PRO A 159 -3.63 0.28 -22.12
N ALA A 160 -3.01 -0.01 -23.28
CA ALA A 160 -2.54 0.95 -24.27
C ALA A 160 -2.43 2.40 -23.73
N LEU A 161 -1.51 2.61 -22.80
CA LEU A 161 -1.45 3.83 -22.00
C LEU A 161 -1.00 4.96 -22.91
N GLU A 162 -1.92 5.83 -23.30
CA GLU A 162 -1.54 7.13 -23.85
C GLU A 162 -0.62 7.79 -22.82
N THR A 163 0.63 8.01 -23.20
CA THR A 163 1.58 8.71 -22.33
C THR A 163 1.08 10.13 -22.14
N VAL A 164 0.57 10.42 -20.95
CA VAL A 164 0.04 11.75 -20.63
C VAL A 164 1.19 12.60 -20.15
N TYR A 165 1.32 13.79 -20.74
CA TYR A 165 2.35 14.75 -20.38
C TYR A 165 1.78 15.95 -19.63
N TYR A 166 2.55 16.44 -18.68
CA TYR A 166 2.33 17.71 -17.99
C TYR A 166 3.42 18.70 -18.37
N ILE A 167 3.02 19.93 -18.68
CA ILE A 167 3.94 21.05 -18.91
C ILE A 167 4.03 21.85 -17.62
N VAL A 168 5.23 21.93 -17.05
CA VAL A 168 5.49 22.65 -15.80
C VAL A 168 5.11 24.12 -15.97
N LYS A 169 4.33 24.66 -15.03
CA LYS A 169 3.94 26.08 -15.00
C LYS A 169 4.79 26.86 -14.01
N GLU A 170 4.73 28.18 -14.08
CA GLU A 170 5.38 29.05 -13.10
C GLU A 170 4.85 28.78 -11.68
N GLY A 171 5.77 28.57 -10.73
CA GLY A 171 5.44 28.23 -9.34
C GLY A 171 5.16 26.74 -9.07
N ASP A 172 5.15 25.89 -10.09
CA ASP A 172 5.03 24.45 -9.89
C ASP A 172 6.32 23.86 -9.28
N ASN A 173 6.17 22.88 -8.40
CA ASN A 173 7.25 22.06 -7.89
C ASN A 173 6.93 20.57 -8.09
N PRO A 174 7.93 19.67 -8.12
CA PRO A 174 7.70 18.25 -8.35
C PRO A 174 6.60 17.65 -7.45
N SER A 175 6.57 18.05 -6.19
CA SER A 175 5.61 17.55 -5.19
C SER A 175 4.19 18.04 -5.48
N THR A 176 3.99 19.30 -5.86
CA THR A 176 2.67 19.85 -6.20
C THR A 176 2.15 19.26 -7.52
N ILE A 177 3.02 19.07 -8.50
CA ILE A 177 2.67 18.40 -9.77
C ILE A 177 2.24 16.96 -9.50
N ALA A 178 3.01 16.20 -8.71
CA ALA A 178 2.70 14.83 -8.36
C ALA A 178 1.33 14.74 -7.64
N LYS A 179 1.14 15.57 -6.62
CA LYS A 179 -0.11 15.62 -5.84
C LYS A 179 -1.32 15.98 -6.71
N LYS A 180 -1.20 17.00 -7.56
CA LYS A 180 -2.26 17.44 -8.49
C LYS A 180 -2.66 16.36 -9.48
N ASN A 181 -1.70 15.54 -9.90
CA ASN A 181 -1.93 14.44 -10.82
C ASN A 181 -2.26 13.12 -10.10
N ASN A 182 -2.44 13.13 -8.78
CA ASN A 182 -2.70 11.95 -7.95
C ASN A 182 -1.66 10.83 -8.11
N ILE A 183 -0.40 11.20 -8.32
CA ILE A 183 0.75 10.27 -8.37
C ILE A 183 1.69 10.56 -7.20
N LYS A 184 2.35 9.52 -6.68
CA LYS A 184 3.39 9.71 -5.67
C LYS A 184 4.58 10.44 -6.31
N LEU A 185 5.23 11.33 -5.56
CA LEU A 185 6.44 12.04 -6.02
C LEU A 185 7.47 11.05 -6.54
N GLU A 186 7.77 9.99 -5.79
CA GLU A 186 8.70 8.94 -6.19
C GLU A 186 8.35 8.33 -7.56
N ASN A 187 7.06 8.10 -7.82
CA ASN A 187 6.61 7.55 -9.10
C ASN A 187 6.77 8.57 -10.24
N LEU A 188 6.45 9.84 -10.00
CA LEU A 188 6.71 10.93 -10.96
C LEU A 188 8.20 10.98 -11.33
N LEU A 189 9.09 10.89 -10.33
CA LEU A 189 10.53 10.93 -10.54
C LEU A 189 11.02 9.71 -11.34
N LYS A 190 10.55 8.51 -10.99
CA LYS A 190 10.87 7.26 -11.70
C LYS A 190 10.40 7.27 -13.15
N LEU A 191 9.18 7.73 -13.42
CA LEU A 191 8.60 7.84 -14.77
C LEU A 191 9.42 8.74 -15.71
N ASN A 192 10.15 9.70 -15.12
CA ASN A 192 10.93 10.69 -15.84
C ASN A 192 12.45 10.52 -15.63
N GLU A 193 12.88 9.38 -15.08
CA GLU A 193 14.29 9.04 -14.85
C GLU A 193 15.08 10.19 -14.18
N MET A 194 14.46 10.86 -13.20
CA MET A 194 15.03 12.03 -12.56
C MET A 194 15.30 11.82 -11.07
N SER A 195 16.39 12.38 -10.58
CA SER A 195 16.68 12.48 -9.15
C SER A 195 15.90 13.63 -8.51
N GLU A 196 15.75 13.61 -7.18
CA GLU A 196 15.15 14.73 -6.44
C GLU A 196 15.89 16.06 -6.70
N GLU A 197 17.22 16.02 -6.80
CA GLU A 197 18.03 17.21 -7.07
C GLU A 197 17.74 17.81 -8.44
N LYS A 198 17.56 16.96 -9.46
CA LYS A 198 17.19 17.38 -10.81
C LYS A 198 15.76 17.93 -10.82
N ALA A 199 14.85 17.28 -10.10
CA ALA A 199 13.46 17.69 -10.00
C ALA A 199 13.30 19.09 -9.35
N ARG A 200 14.15 19.43 -8.38
CA ARG A 200 14.17 20.77 -7.76
C ARG A 200 14.59 21.89 -8.72
N LYS A 201 15.23 21.54 -9.84
CA LYS A 201 15.71 22.49 -10.86
C LYS A 201 14.77 22.60 -12.07
N LEU A 202 13.58 22.01 -11.99
CA LEU A 202 12.58 22.10 -13.05
C LEU A 202 12.23 23.55 -13.34
N ARG A 203 12.05 23.85 -14.62
CA ARG A 203 11.69 25.16 -15.12
C ARG A 203 10.31 25.13 -15.74
N PRO A 204 9.59 26.27 -15.74
CA PRO A 204 8.38 26.40 -16.52
C PRO A 204 8.63 26.04 -17.99
N GLY A 205 7.75 25.23 -18.56
CA GLY A 205 7.88 24.67 -19.91
C GLY A 205 8.43 23.25 -19.96
N ASP A 206 9.01 22.73 -18.88
CA ASP A 206 9.51 21.35 -18.85
C ASP A 206 8.36 20.34 -19.04
N LYS A 207 8.62 19.30 -19.85
CA LYS A 207 7.64 18.26 -20.18
C LYS A 207 7.88 17.03 -19.32
N LEU A 208 6.89 16.67 -18.51
CA LEU A 208 6.94 15.53 -17.60
C LEU A 208 5.90 14.48 -17.97
N ARG A 209 6.29 13.21 -17.99
CA ARG A 209 5.38 12.06 -18.04
C ARG A 209 4.69 11.92 -16.69
N ILE A 210 3.37 11.80 -16.70
CA ILE A 210 2.57 11.65 -15.47
C ILE A 210 1.75 10.36 -15.42
N ARG A 211 1.53 9.70 -16.56
CA ARG A 211 0.86 8.40 -16.71
C ARG A 211 1.40 7.66 -17.92
#